data_AF-A0A6B1EUG8-F1
#
_entry.id   AF-A0A6B1EUG8-F1
#
_cell.length_a   1.000
_cell.length_b   1.000
_cell.length_c   1.000
_cell.angle_alpha   90.00
_cell.angle_beta   90.00
_cell.angle_gamma   90.00
#
_symmetry.space_group_name_H-M   'P 1'
#
loop_
_entity.id
_entity.type
_entity.pdbx_description
1 polymer ?
#
loop_
_entity_poly.entity_id
_entity_poly.type
_entity_poly.pdbx_seq_one_letter_code
_entity_poly.pdbx_strand_id
1 'polypeptide(L)'
;MRVVEETHQKRDGLPSQAQHNNPVTLALYNMRREGEASNPDKSANWLIPSRTQDDDSVDPEHNNLDLEPEKIIGFGKQSVYLYYYPTHRRLAELEGEEVWACKIGRAKNDPLTRISSQTRTALPEDPKGGLIIKTDEFVLIEKTLQGILKLQGKHKQDAPGTEWFITSPSEVEQIYKNNFENS
;
A
#
# COMPACT_ATOMS: atom_id res chain seq x y z
N MET A 1 10.58 23.78 -4.58
CA MET A 1 10.57 24.94 -3.67
C MET A 1 11.54 26.07 -4.07
N ARG A 2 12.14 26.08 -5.28
CA ARG A 2 13.13 27.13 -5.70
C ARG A 2 12.51 28.38 -6.36
N VAL A 3 11.36 28.24 -7.02
CA VAL A 3 10.75 29.32 -7.82
C VAL A 3 10.28 30.52 -6.98
N VAL A 4 9.85 30.26 -5.74
CA VAL A 4 9.34 31.28 -4.83
C VAL A 4 10.48 32.15 -4.28
N GLU A 5 11.59 31.53 -3.86
CA GLU A 5 12.77 32.25 -3.33
C GLU A 5 13.41 33.15 -4.39
N GLU A 6 13.53 32.65 -5.63
CA GLU A 6 14.05 33.44 -6.77
C GLU A 6 13.17 34.63 -7.11
N THR A 7 11.85 34.49 -6.98
CA THR A 7 10.88 35.58 -7.24
C THR A 7 10.94 36.67 -6.17
N HIS A 8 11.18 36.29 -4.91
CA HIS A 8 11.34 37.24 -3.80
C HIS A 8 12.64 38.04 -3.90
N GLN A 9 13.76 37.40 -4.28
CA GLN A 9 15.04 38.10 -4.49
C GLN A 9 15.02 39.08 -5.66
N LYS A 10 14.33 38.74 -6.76
CA LYS A 10 14.14 39.66 -7.90
C LYS A 10 13.31 40.91 -7.57
N ARG A 11 12.64 40.94 -6.42
CA ARG A 11 11.80 42.05 -5.95
C ARG A 11 12.38 42.74 -4.71
N ASP A 12 13.71 42.72 -4.58
CA ASP A 12 14.46 43.29 -3.45
C ASP A 12 14.11 42.69 -2.07
N GLY A 13 13.51 41.50 -2.04
CA GLY A 13 13.26 40.75 -0.82
C GLY A 13 14.54 40.18 -0.23
N LEU A 14 14.66 40.24 1.10
CA LEU A 14 15.79 39.65 1.83
C LEU A 14 15.88 38.13 1.59
N PRO A 15 17.10 37.57 1.49
CA PRO A 15 17.28 36.13 1.35
C PRO A 15 16.77 35.40 2.60
N SER A 16 16.10 34.27 2.40
CA SER A 16 15.66 33.39 3.49
C SER A 16 16.88 32.94 4.30
N GLN A 17 16.88 33.23 5.61
CA GLN A 17 17.89 32.74 6.57
C GLN A 17 17.45 31.44 7.28
N ALA A 18 16.25 30.93 6.97
CA ALA A 18 15.77 29.70 7.57
C ALA A 18 16.62 28.52 7.07
N GLN A 19 17.32 27.84 7.99
CA GLN A 19 17.86 26.52 7.68
C GLN A 19 16.67 25.61 7.37
N HIS A 20 16.63 25.05 6.16
CA HIS A 20 15.60 24.12 5.65
C HIS A 20 15.66 22.76 6.39
N ASN A 21 15.53 22.79 7.71
CA ASN A 21 15.26 21.61 8.49
C ASN A 21 13.75 21.50 8.60
N ASN A 22 13.18 20.41 8.06
CA ASN A 22 11.77 20.12 8.23
C ASN A 22 11.42 20.21 9.74
N PRO A 23 10.52 21.11 10.16
CA PRO A 23 10.27 21.38 11.57
C PRO A 23 9.84 20.13 12.33
N VAL A 24 9.16 19.20 11.66
CA VAL A 24 8.78 17.90 12.20
C VAL A 24 10.01 17.04 12.47
N THR A 25 10.97 17.00 11.54
CA THR A 25 12.22 16.26 11.71
C THR A 25 13.04 16.84 12.85
N LEU A 26 13.14 18.17 12.95
CA LEU A 26 13.86 18.83 14.05
C LEU A 26 13.22 18.52 15.41
N ALA A 27 11.89 18.58 15.50
CA ALA A 27 11.16 18.21 16.71
C ALA A 27 11.42 16.76 17.12
N LEU A 28 11.36 15.81 16.17
CA LEU A 28 11.61 14.39 16.44
C LEU A 28 13.05 14.10 16.90
N TYR A 29 14.04 14.80 16.33
CA TYR A 29 15.43 14.71 16.81
C TYR A 29 15.59 15.22 18.24
N ASN A 30 14.92 16.32 18.59
CA ASN A 30 14.94 16.85 19.95
C ASN A 30 14.27 15.89 20.94
N MET A 31 13.09 15.36 20.60
CA MET A 31 12.38 14.36 21.42
C MET A 31 13.24 13.10 21.63
N ARG A 32 13.97 12.64 20.61
CA ARG A 32 14.88 11.50 20.76
C ARG A 32 16.05 11.78 21.67
N ARG A 33 16.62 12.99 21.64
CA ARG A 33 17.67 13.39 22.57
C ARG A 33 17.16 13.39 24.01
N GLU A 34 15.88 13.68 24.21
CA GLU A 34 15.20 13.69 25.51
C GLU A 34 14.63 12.33 25.92
N GLY A 35 14.82 11.28 25.10
CA GLY A 35 14.32 9.93 25.37
C GLY A 35 12.81 9.75 25.15
N GLU A 36 12.13 10.76 24.63
CA GLU A 36 10.69 10.78 24.36
C GLU A 36 10.31 10.24 22.97
N ALA A 37 11.31 9.96 22.13
CA ALA A 37 11.10 9.31 20.84
C ALA A 37 12.30 8.40 20.49
N SER A 38 12.07 7.37 19.67
CA SER A 38 13.13 6.54 19.14
C SER A 38 12.97 6.31 17.64
N ASN A 39 14.08 6.11 16.95
CA ASN A 39 14.12 5.76 15.54
C ASN A 39 15.07 4.57 15.38
N PRO A 40 14.59 3.34 15.65
CA PRO A 40 15.44 2.16 15.68
C PRO A 40 16.05 1.85 14.30
N ASP A 41 15.29 2.10 13.23
CA ASP A 41 15.68 1.73 11.87
C ASP A 41 16.35 2.88 11.08
N LYS A 42 16.58 4.04 11.72
CA LYS A 42 17.02 5.29 11.06
C LYS A 42 16.19 5.62 9.79
N SER A 43 14.93 5.19 9.79
CA SER A 43 14.01 5.32 8.67
C SER A 43 13.02 6.47 8.90
N ALA A 44 12.05 6.64 8.01
CA ALA A 44 11.01 7.65 8.15
C ALA A 44 10.06 7.39 9.34
N ASN A 45 10.09 6.20 9.94
CA ASN A 45 9.19 5.80 11.02
C ASN A 45 9.82 6.07 12.39
N TRP A 46 9.14 6.85 13.22
CA TRP A 46 9.55 7.17 14.59
C TRP A 46 8.58 6.55 15.59
N LEU A 47 9.11 6.02 16.69
CA LEU A 47 8.33 5.48 17.80
C LEU A 47 8.27 6.55 18.90
N ILE A 48 7.06 7.00 19.24
CA ILE A 48 6.81 7.95 20.33
C ILE A 48 5.99 7.20 21.39
N PRO A 49 6.49 7.01 22.62
CA PRO A 49 5.73 6.37 23.68
C PRO A 49 4.54 7.27 24.06
N SER A 50 3.32 6.73 24.01
CA SER A 50 2.14 7.44 24.47
C SER A 50 2.27 7.69 25.98
N ARG A 51 2.31 8.96 26.41
CA ARG A 51 2.08 9.30 27.82
C ARG A 51 0.65 8.87 28.16
N THR A 52 0.51 7.86 29.00
CA THR A 52 -0.77 7.50 29.62
C THR A 52 -1.18 8.64 30.54
N GLN A 53 -1.98 9.57 30.01
CA GLN A 53 -2.92 10.33 30.84
C GLN A 53 -4.20 9.51 30.90
N ASP A 54 -4.67 9.28 32.13
CA ASP A 54 -5.98 8.73 32.42
C ASP A 54 -7.04 9.63 31.78
N ASP A 55 -7.53 9.27 30.59
CA ASP A 55 -8.68 9.88 29.94
C ASP A 55 -9.24 8.91 28.90
N ASP A 56 -10.57 8.85 28.83
CA ASP A 56 -11.41 7.90 28.10
C ASP A 56 -10.72 7.22 26.91
N SER A 57 -10.35 5.95 27.12
CA SER A 57 -9.96 5.07 26.03
C SER A 57 -11.18 4.78 25.16
N VAL A 58 -11.50 5.72 24.28
CA VAL A 58 -11.96 5.35 22.94
C VAL A 58 -10.79 4.59 22.35
N ASP A 59 -10.80 3.28 22.55
CA ASP A 59 -10.05 2.34 21.72
C ASP A 59 -10.19 2.86 20.30
N PRO A 60 -9.11 3.26 19.62
CA PRO A 60 -9.22 3.72 18.25
C PRO A 60 -9.69 2.49 17.51
N GLU A 61 -11.02 2.38 17.30
CA GLU A 61 -11.67 1.23 16.70
C GLU A 61 -10.70 0.76 15.62
N HIS A 62 -10.04 -0.36 15.90
CA HIS A 62 -9.57 -1.21 14.85
C HIS A 62 -10.88 -1.62 14.19
N ASN A 63 -11.43 -0.73 13.35
CA ASN A 63 -12.11 -1.09 12.14
C ASN A 63 -11.03 -1.81 11.33
N ASN A 64 -10.71 -3.03 11.78
CA ASN A 64 -10.69 -4.19 10.94
C ASN A 64 -11.95 -4.02 10.09
N LEU A 65 -11.80 -3.30 8.99
CA LEU A 65 -12.59 -3.61 7.82
C LEU A 65 -12.43 -5.12 7.72
N ASP A 66 -13.49 -5.86 8.05
CA ASP A 66 -13.58 -7.31 7.93
C ASP A 66 -13.50 -7.63 6.44
N LEU A 67 -12.33 -7.40 5.87
CA LEU A 67 -11.96 -7.66 4.50
C LEU A 67 -11.70 -9.14 4.43
N GLU A 68 -12.75 -9.96 4.59
CA GLU A 68 -12.60 -11.37 4.38
C GLU A 68 -12.17 -11.59 2.92
N PRO A 69 -10.98 -12.19 2.70
CA PRO A 69 -10.51 -12.45 1.36
C PRO A 69 -11.42 -13.50 0.73
N GLU A 70 -11.79 -13.31 -0.53
CA GLU A 70 -12.66 -14.28 -1.23
C GLU A 70 -11.99 -15.66 -1.32
N LYS A 71 -10.65 -15.69 -1.36
CA LYS A 71 -9.89 -16.92 -1.41
C LYS A 71 -8.49 -16.77 -0.82
N ILE A 72 -8.07 -17.80 -0.08
CA ILE A 72 -6.70 -17.96 0.42
C ILE A 72 -6.16 -19.30 -0.09
N ILE A 73 -4.95 -19.29 -0.66
CA ILE A 73 -4.22 -20.49 -1.11
C ILE A 73 -2.77 -20.45 -0.64
N GLY A 74 -2.06 -21.58 -0.78
CA GLY A 74 -0.64 -21.70 -0.42
C GLY A 74 -0.38 -21.78 1.10
N PHE A 75 0.90 -21.74 1.48
CA PHE A 75 1.37 -21.79 2.86
C PHE A 75 2.61 -20.89 3.03
N GLY A 76 2.79 -20.32 4.22
CA GLY A 76 3.92 -19.43 4.52
C GLY A 76 3.51 -18.24 5.39
N LYS A 77 4.50 -17.51 5.90
CA LYS A 77 4.24 -16.35 6.78
C LYS A 77 3.92 -15.09 6.01
N GLN A 78 4.44 -14.96 4.80
CA GLN A 78 4.28 -13.80 3.95
C GLN A 78 3.20 -14.07 2.90
N SER A 79 2.84 -13.04 2.13
CA SER A 79 1.79 -13.18 1.14
C SER A 79 1.97 -12.30 -0.08
N VAL A 80 1.45 -12.80 -1.19
CA VAL A 80 1.07 -12.02 -2.36
C VAL A 80 -0.44 -11.89 -2.34
N TYR A 81 -0.96 -10.70 -2.58
CA TYR A 81 -2.39 -10.43 -2.56
C TYR A 81 -2.84 -9.79 -3.87
N LEU A 82 -4.08 -10.06 -4.22
CA LEU A 82 -4.84 -9.37 -5.23
C LEU A 82 -6.03 -8.71 -4.56
N TYR A 83 -6.22 -7.42 -4.81
CA TYR A 83 -7.44 -6.72 -4.43
C TYR A 83 -8.00 -5.93 -5.61
N TYR A 84 -9.26 -5.58 -5.52
CA TYR A 84 -9.96 -4.79 -6.52
C TYR A 84 -11.03 -3.92 -5.85
N TYR A 85 -11.64 -3.03 -6.63
CA TYR A 85 -12.78 -2.25 -6.16
C TYR A 85 -14.09 -2.88 -6.63
N PRO A 86 -15.08 -3.09 -5.74
CA PRO A 86 -16.36 -3.72 -6.08
C PRO A 86 -17.04 -3.10 -7.30
N THR A 87 -16.98 -1.77 -7.45
CA THR A 87 -17.60 -1.07 -8.58
C THR A 87 -17.02 -1.51 -9.92
N HIS A 88 -15.70 -1.73 -10.00
CA HIS A 88 -15.04 -2.17 -11.23
C HIS A 88 -15.49 -3.58 -11.65
N ARG A 89 -15.59 -4.50 -10.69
CA ARG A 89 -16.10 -5.85 -10.93
C ARG A 89 -17.54 -5.81 -11.41
N ARG A 90 -18.39 -5.04 -10.73
CA ARG A 90 -19.81 -4.92 -11.09
C ARG A 90 -20.01 -4.35 -12.49
N LEU A 91 -19.20 -3.36 -12.88
CA LEU A 91 -19.25 -2.80 -14.23
C LEU A 91 -18.88 -3.86 -15.28
N ALA A 92 -17.77 -4.58 -15.07
CA ALA A 92 -17.35 -5.66 -15.95
C ALA A 92 -18.44 -6.73 -16.09
N GLU A 93 -19.04 -7.17 -14.98
CA GLU A 93 -20.13 -8.16 -14.99
C GLU A 93 -21.36 -7.66 -15.79
N LEU A 94 -21.69 -6.37 -15.71
CA LEU A 94 -22.78 -5.77 -16.50
C LEU A 94 -22.45 -5.67 -17.99
N GLU A 95 -21.17 -5.51 -18.34
CA GLU A 95 -20.67 -5.47 -19.71
C GLU A 95 -20.43 -6.89 -20.29
N GLY A 96 -20.59 -7.93 -19.48
CA GLY A 96 -20.35 -9.33 -19.88
C GLY A 96 -18.87 -9.73 -19.87
N GLU A 97 -18.02 -8.95 -19.19
CA GLU A 97 -16.60 -9.18 -19.04
C GLU A 97 -16.29 -9.97 -17.76
N GLU A 98 -15.31 -10.88 -17.83
CA GLU A 98 -14.87 -11.71 -16.70
C GLU A 98 -13.63 -11.14 -15.98
N VAL A 99 -13.13 -10.00 -16.44
CA VAL A 99 -11.90 -9.36 -15.96
C VAL A 99 -12.14 -7.89 -15.67
N TRP A 100 -11.44 -7.38 -14.66
CA TRP A 100 -11.55 -5.99 -14.24
C TRP A 100 -10.21 -5.48 -13.69
N ALA A 101 -10.14 -4.18 -13.38
CA ALA A 101 -8.94 -3.59 -12.82
C ALA A 101 -8.67 -4.12 -11.40
N CYS A 102 -7.63 -4.92 -11.28
CA CYS A 102 -7.13 -5.51 -10.04
C CYS A 102 -5.71 -5.01 -9.75
N LYS A 103 -5.39 -4.80 -8.48
CA LYS A 103 -4.03 -4.54 -8.03
C LYS A 103 -3.41 -5.80 -7.43
N ILE A 104 -2.18 -6.09 -7.84
CA ILE A 104 -1.39 -7.20 -7.30
C ILE A 104 -0.23 -6.64 -6.51
N GLY A 105 -0.20 -6.95 -5.22
CA GLY A 105 0.84 -6.51 -4.30
C GLY A 105 1.32 -7.62 -3.40
N ARG A 106 2.20 -7.28 -2.47
CA ARG A 106 2.81 -8.23 -1.54
C ARG A 106 2.88 -7.66 -0.13
N ALA A 107 2.80 -8.52 0.88
CA ALA A 107 2.85 -8.16 2.29
C ALA A 107 3.72 -9.15 3.07
N LYS A 108 4.58 -8.60 3.94
CA LYS A 108 5.36 -9.42 4.90
C LYS A 108 4.49 -9.94 6.05
N ASN A 109 3.52 -9.13 6.46
CA ASN A 109 2.60 -9.41 7.56
C ASN A 109 1.19 -9.56 6.99
N ASP A 110 0.16 -9.15 7.72
CA ASP A 110 -1.22 -9.21 7.28
C ASP A 110 -1.47 -8.42 5.97
N PRO A 111 -1.87 -9.10 4.87
CA PRO A 111 -2.18 -8.44 3.61
C PRO A 111 -3.40 -7.52 3.69
N LEU A 112 -4.39 -7.81 4.53
CA LEU A 112 -5.61 -7.00 4.62
C LEU A 112 -5.33 -5.62 5.22
N THR A 113 -4.58 -5.60 6.32
CA THR A 113 -4.05 -4.36 6.91
C THR A 113 -3.24 -3.58 5.87
N ARG A 114 -2.43 -4.25 5.05
CA ARG A 114 -1.66 -3.59 3.99
C ARG A 114 -2.55 -2.96 2.92
N ILE A 115 -3.58 -3.67 2.45
CA ILE A 115 -4.57 -3.17 1.48
C ILE A 115 -5.31 -1.96 2.04
N SER A 116 -5.83 -2.06 3.27
CA SER A 116 -6.52 -0.96 3.95
C SER A 116 -5.62 0.28 4.06
N SER A 117 -4.36 0.11 4.49
CA SER A 117 -3.41 1.22 4.62
C SER A 117 -3.13 1.99 3.31
N GLN A 118 -3.34 1.35 2.15
CA GLN A 118 -3.10 1.97 0.84
C GLN A 118 -4.32 2.71 0.29
N THR A 119 -5.52 2.44 0.81
CA THR A 119 -6.79 2.84 0.18
C THR A 119 -7.66 3.72 1.07
N ARG A 120 -7.44 3.70 2.39
CA ARG A 120 -8.32 4.21 3.46
C ARG A 120 -8.99 5.57 3.26
N THR A 121 -8.33 6.53 2.61
CA THR A 121 -8.89 7.88 2.38
C THR A 121 -8.82 8.30 0.91
N ALA A 122 -8.38 7.40 0.04
CA ALA A 122 -8.13 7.73 -1.35
C ALA A 122 -9.38 7.61 -2.22
N LEU A 123 -10.34 6.76 -1.83
CA LEU A 123 -11.52 6.43 -2.64
C LEU A 123 -12.78 6.30 -1.78
N PRO A 124 -13.97 6.52 -2.37
CA PRO A 124 -15.25 6.46 -1.66
C PRO A 124 -15.78 5.02 -1.45
N GLU A 125 -15.01 4.00 -1.83
CA GLU A 125 -15.37 2.58 -1.63
C GLU A 125 -14.19 1.81 -1.03
N ASP A 126 -14.50 0.79 -0.23
CA ASP A 126 -13.49 -0.09 0.34
C ASP A 126 -13.00 -1.11 -0.70
N PRO A 127 -11.69 -1.36 -0.79
CA PRO A 127 -11.17 -2.43 -1.65
C PRO A 127 -11.64 -3.79 -1.13
N LYS A 128 -11.81 -4.77 -2.02
CA LYS A 128 -12.07 -6.17 -1.66
C LYS A 128 -10.86 -7.04 -1.93
N GLY A 129 -10.45 -7.85 -0.94
CA GLY A 129 -9.39 -8.85 -1.10
C GLY A 129 -9.88 -10.02 -1.95
N GLY A 130 -9.46 -10.11 -3.20
CA GLY A 130 -9.91 -11.18 -4.12
C GLY A 130 -9.15 -12.49 -3.92
N LEU A 131 -7.83 -12.42 -3.79
CA LEU A 131 -6.98 -13.61 -3.63
C LEU A 131 -5.81 -13.30 -2.70
N ILE A 132 -5.52 -14.20 -1.77
CA ILE A 132 -4.29 -14.19 -0.98
C ILE A 132 -3.53 -15.49 -1.23
N ILE A 133 -2.28 -15.37 -1.63
CA ILE A 133 -1.36 -16.47 -1.83
C ILE A 133 -0.33 -16.41 -0.69
N LYS A 134 -0.41 -17.35 0.25
CA LYS A 134 0.55 -17.51 1.34
C LYS A 134 1.81 -18.17 0.80
N THR A 135 2.96 -17.61 1.13
CA THR A 135 4.28 -18.05 0.62
C THR A 135 5.41 -17.43 1.44
N ASP A 136 6.57 -18.06 1.46
CA ASP A 136 7.82 -17.46 1.97
C ASP A 136 8.64 -16.78 0.85
N GLU A 137 8.27 -16.98 -0.43
CA GLU A 137 8.94 -16.44 -1.62
C GLU A 137 8.11 -15.32 -2.29
N PHE A 138 7.43 -14.51 -1.48
CA PHE A 138 6.45 -13.49 -1.90
C PHE A 138 7.00 -12.44 -2.90
N VAL A 139 8.30 -12.15 -2.88
CA VAL A 139 8.92 -11.22 -3.84
C VAL A 139 9.05 -11.86 -5.22
N LEU A 140 9.46 -13.13 -5.27
CA LEU A 140 9.60 -13.86 -6.53
C LEU A 140 8.24 -14.06 -7.17
N ILE A 141 7.26 -14.56 -6.40
CA ILE A 141 5.91 -14.83 -6.90
C ILE A 141 5.24 -13.55 -7.40
N GLU A 142 5.27 -12.46 -6.63
CA GLU A 142 4.66 -11.20 -7.07
C GLU A 142 5.26 -10.68 -8.38
N LYS A 143 6.60 -10.67 -8.50
CA LYS A 143 7.28 -10.25 -9.73
C LYS A 143 6.94 -11.15 -10.92
N THR A 144 6.87 -12.46 -10.72
CA THR A 144 6.55 -13.41 -11.78
C THR A 144 5.10 -13.24 -12.23
N LEU A 145 4.14 -13.13 -11.31
CA LEU A 145 2.73 -12.90 -11.65
C LEU A 145 2.55 -11.59 -12.42
N GLN A 146 3.12 -10.48 -11.91
CA GLN A 146 3.09 -9.19 -12.60
C GLN A 146 3.79 -9.25 -13.96
N GLY A 147 4.90 -9.97 -14.08
CA GLY A 147 5.65 -10.16 -15.31
C GLY A 147 4.85 -10.90 -16.38
N ILE A 148 4.19 -12.01 -16.02
CA ILE A 148 3.34 -12.78 -16.91
C ILE A 148 2.18 -11.92 -17.42
N LEU A 149 1.48 -11.21 -16.54
CA LEU A 149 0.37 -10.33 -16.93
C LEU A 149 0.83 -9.17 -17.84
N LYS A 150 2.04 -8.63 -17.62
CA LYS A 150 2.65 -7.64 -18.54
C LYS A 150 2.90 -8.23 -19.92
N LEU A 151 3.46 -9.43 -20.00
CA LEU A 151 3.70 -10.14 -21.26
C LEU A 151 2.40 -10.45 -22.01
N GLN A 152 1.32 -10.71 -21.27
CA GLN A 152 -0.03 -10.90 -21.83
C GLN A 152 -0.73 -9.58 -22.23
N GLY A 153 -0.08 -8.42 -22.06
CA GLY A 153 -0.67 -7.13 -22.40
C GLY A 153 -1.76 -6.65 -21.44
N LYS A 154 -1.87 -7.25 -20.25
CA LYS A 154 -2.94 -6.96 -19.27
C LYS A 154 -2.62 -5.81 -18.33
N HIS A 155 -1.45 -5.20 -18.44
CA HIS A 155 -1.04 -4.09 -17.58
C HIS A 155 -1.83 -2.82 -17.88
N LYS A 156 -2.42 -2.23 -16.84
CA LYS A 156 -3.20 -1.00 -16.94
C LYS A 156 -2.27 0.22 -16.92
N GLN A 157 -1.88 0.71 -18.08
CA GLN A 157 -0.88 1.79 -18.23
C GLN A 157 -1.37 3.16 -17.73
N ASP A 158 -2.68 3.37 -17.70
CA ASP A 158 -3.35 4.60 -17.26
C ASP A 158 -3.62 4.64 -15.74
N ALA A 159 -3.22 3.60 -15.00
CA ALA A 159 -3.43 3.52 -13.56
C ALA A 159 -2.26 4.08 -12.74
N PRO A 160 -2.50 4.52 -11.48
CA PRO A 160 -1.43 4.97 -10.59
C PRO A 160 -0.55 3.80 -10.13
N GLY A 161 0.72 3.83 -10.56
CA GLY A 161 1.71 2.80 -10.24
C GLY A 161 1.76 1.67 -11.26
N THR A 162 2.65 0.70 -11.05
CA THR A 162 2.94 -0.37 -12.04
C THR A 162 2.33 -1.73 -11.68
N GLU A 163 1.36 -1.71 -10.77
CA GLU A 163 0.86 -2.88 -10.04
C GLU A 163 -0.62 -3.18 -10.39
N TRP A 164 -1.18 -2.47 -11.37
CA TRP A 164 -2.58 -2.60 -11.79
C TRP A 164 -2.71 -3.35 -13.12
N PHE A 165 -3.67 -4.28 -13.17
CA PHE A 165 -3.87 -5.20 -14.29
C PHE A 165 -5.35 -5.41 -14.57
N ILE A 166 -5.71 -5.62 -15.83
CA ILE A 166 -7.03 -6.09 -16.25
C ILE A 166 -7.03 -7.61 -16.14
N THR A 167 -7.55 -8.15 -15.05
CA THR A 167 -7.50 -9.59 -14.72
C THR A 167 -8.60 -9.96 -13.71
N SER A 168 -8.59 -11.18 -13.18
CA SER A 168 -9.52 -11.66 -12.16
C SER A 168 -8.80 -12.52 -11.11
N PRO A 169 -9.37 -12.71 -9.91
CA PRO A 169 -8.82 -13.62 -8.90
C PRO A 169 -8.58 -15.04 -9.44
N SER A 170 -9.52 -15.55 -10.25
CA SER A 170 -9.45 -16.89 -10.85
C SER A 170 -8.31 -17.02 -11.86
N GLU A 171 -8.09 -16.00 -12.68
CA GLU A 171 -6.97 -15.99 -13.63
C GLU A 171 -5.63 -16.00 -12.90
N VAL A 172 -5.45 -15.13 -11.90
CA VAL A 172 -4.19 -15.07 -11.15
C VAL A 172 -3.92 -16.36 -10.38
N GLU A 173 -4.96 -16.98 -9.83
CA GLU A 173 -4.86 -18.33 -9.24
C GLU A 173 -4.36 -19.36 -10.27
N GLN A 174 -4.91 -19.38 -11.49
CA GLN A 174 -4.47 -20.32 -12.53
C GLN A 174 -3.01 -20.11 -12.92
N ILE A 175 -2.59 -18.84 -13.09
CA ILE A 175 -1.18 -18.53 -13.37
C ILE A 175 -0.30 -19.04 -12.22
N TYR A 176 -0.70 -18.82 -10.97
CA TYR A 176 0.05 -19.32 -9.81
C TYR A 176 0.18 -20.84 -9.84
N LYS A 177 -0.92 -21.58 -10.00
CA LYS A 177 -0.91 -23.05 -10.03
C LYS A 177 -0.02 -23.61 -11.12
N ASN A 178 -0.11 -23.05 -12.32
CA ASN A 178 0.65 -23.51 -13.48
C ASN A 178 2.16 -23.31 -13.35
N ASN A 179 2.61 -22.31 -12.57
CA ASN A 179 4.02 -21.96 -12.46
C ASN A 179 4.68 -22.38 -11.14
N PHE A 180 3.90 -22.66 -10.09
CA PHE A 180 4.42 -22.89 -8.75
C PHE A 180 3.89 -24.15 -8.03
N GLU A 181 2.73 -24.69 -8.41
CA GLU A 181 2.20 -25.91 -7.78
C GLU A 181 2.44 -27.18 -8.61
N ASN A 182 2.69 -27.06 -9.91
CA ASN A 182 2.88 -28.20 -10.83
C ASN A 182 4.35 -28.55 -11.11
N SER A 183 5.26 -28.38 -10.13
CA SER A 183 6.69 -28.74 -10.26
C SER A 183 7.11 -29.82 -9.27
#